data_AF-A0A2S5DKI4-F1
#
_entry.id   AF-A0A2S5DKI4-F1
#
_cell.length_a   1.000
_cell.length_b   1.000
_cell.length_c   1.000
_cell.angle_alpha   90.00
_cell.angle_beta   90.00
_cell.angle_gamma   90.00
#
_symmetry.space_group_name_H-M   'P 1'
#
loop_
_entity.id
_entity.type
_entity.pdbx_description
1 polymer ?
#
loop_
_entity_poly.entity_id
_entity_poly.type
_entity_poly.pdbx_seq_one_letter_code
_entity_poly.pdbx_strand_id
1 'polypeptide(L)'
;MWHEVDQRIRRAFSNVRQGFRAVLTHVDSNGGVQAVQADALAGERLQDAELFQHYGYTSNPPPGSMAMVLPLGGRSSHSVVIATEHGSYRLQSLQPGEVALYSDEGSKIVLKRGKIIAVECDAFQLNCKTWQVNASEQASFTTPTLNASAQFVAQGQISGNGGLAIQGGGGASVNGDIKLSGSMNASGDVKASGKSLASHTHDAPNGPTSPPK
;
A
#
# COMPACT_ATOMS: atom_id res chain seq x y z
N MET A 1 23.29 -62.98 -10.50
CA MET A 1 21.98 -62.65 -9.89
C MET A 1 21.93 -61.20 -9.41
N TRP A 2 22.80 -60.76 -8.49
CA TRP A 2 22.79 -59.36 -8.00
C TRP A 2 23.03 -58.29 -9.10
N HIS A 3 23.95 -58.53 -10.04
CA HIS A 3 24.18 -57.61 -11.16
C HIS A 3 22.96 -57.38 -12.07
N GLU A 4 22.13 -58.41 -12.31
CA GLU A 4 20.92 -58.27 -13.11
C GLU A 4 19.83 -57.49 -12.36
N VAL A 5 19.73 -57.70 -11.05
CA VAL A 5 18.85 -56.93 -10.17
C VAL A 5 19.25 -55.46 -10.19
N ASP A 6 20.53 -55.15 -10.02
CA ASP A 6 21.05 -53.78 -10.07
C ASP A 6 20.81 -53.11 -11.43
N GLN A 7 20.99 -53.84 -12.53
CA GLN A 7 20.70 -53.33 -13.88
C GLN A 7 19.22 -53.01 -14.06
N ARG A 8 18.33 -53.90 -13.59
CA ARG A 8 16.87 -53.66 -13.64
C ARG A 8 16.46 -52.46 -12.79
N ILE A 9 17.04 -52.31 -11.60
CA ILE A 9 16.82 -51.17 -10.71
C ILE A 9 17.26 -49.87 -11.39
N ARG A 10 18.48 -49.82 -11.94
CA ARG A 10 18.99 -48.63 -12.65
C ARG A 10 18.12 -48.24 -13.84
N ARG A 11 17.63 -49.22 -14.60
CA ARG A 11 16.74 -48.99 -15.75
C ARG A 11 15.36 -48.50 -15.32
N ALA A 12 14.85 -48.98 -14.18
CA ALA A 12 13.60 -48.47 -13.61
C ALA A 12 13.77 -47.01 -13.15
N PHE A 13 14.83 -46.70 -12.41
CA PHE A 13 15.10 -45.34 -11.94
C PHE A 13 15.46 -44.35 -13.05
N SER A 14 16.11 -44.79 -14.14
CA SER A 14 16.43 -43.91 -15.28
C SER A 14 15.17 -43.40 -16.00
N ASN A 15 14.04 -44.09 -15.85
CA ASN A 15 12.77 -43.70 -16.44
C ASN A 15 11.94 -42.78 -15.52
N VAL A 16 12.38 -42.55 -14.27
CA VAL A 16 11.71 -41.66 -13.33
C VAL A 16 12.34 -40.27 -13.43
N ARG A 17 11.65 -39.33 -14.06
CA ARG A 17 12.08 -37.94 -14.11
C ARG A 17 12.10 -37.37 -12.69
N GLN A 18 13.28 -36.94 -12.25
CA GLN A 18 13.47 -36.26 -10.98
C GLN A 18 13.09 -34.78 -11.10
N GLY A 19 12.89 -34.11 -9.97
CA GLY A 19 12.69 -32.66 -9.94
C GLY A 19 13.84 -31.92 -10.63
N PHE A 20 13.51 -30.88 -11.38
CA PHE A 20 14.48 -30.14 -12.18
C PHE A 20 14.21 -28.63 -12.15
N ARG A 21 15.19 -27.86 -12.65
CA ARG A 21 15.09 -26.41 -12.81
C ARG A 21 14.65 -26.08 -14.23
N ALA A 22 13.82 -25.05 -14.38
CA ALA A 22 13.42 -24.49 -15.65
C ALA A 22 13.47 -22.96 -15.60
N VAL A 23 13.35 -22.31 -16.75
CA VAL A 23 13.19 -20.86 -16.87
C VAL A 23 11.88 -20.58 -17.58
N LEU A 24 11.02 -19.78 -16.95
CA LEU A 24 9.69 -19.47 -17.47
C LEU A 24 9.81 -18.60 -18.71
N THR A 25 9.05 -18.95 -19.74
CA THR A 25 8.91 -18.17 -20.97
C THR A 25 7.57 -17.45 -21.04
N HIS A 26 6.53 -18.03 -20.43
CA HIS A 26 5.19 -17.46 -20.37
C HIS A 26 4.38 -18.03 -19.20
N VAL A 27 3.44 -17.24 -18.70
CA VAL A 27 2.46 -17.63 -17.68
C VAL A 27 1.08 -17.15 -18.13
N ASP A 28 0.14 -18.09 -18.30
CA ASP A 28 -1.27 -17.79 -18.47
C ASP A 28 -1.93 -17.75 -17.08
N SER A 29 -2.33 -16.55 -16.66
CA SER A 29 -2.91 -16.29 -15.35
C SER A 29 -4.45 -16.16 -15.36
N ASN A 30 -5.12 -16.53 -16.46
CA ASN A 30 -6.58 -16.39 -16.57
C ASN A 30 -7.36 -17.56 -15.95
N GLY A 31 -6.74 -18.74 -15.86
CA GLY A 31 -7.37 -19.95 -15.33
C GLY A 31 -7.51 -19.97 -13.80
N GLY A 32 -8.30 -20.91 -13.27
CA GLY A 32 -8.40 -21.14 -11.83
C GLY A 32 -7.09 -21.64 -11.19
N VAL A 33 -6.21 -22.22 -12.01
CA VAL A 33 -4.80 -22.50 -11.72
C VAL A 33 -3.99 -21.91 -12.86
N GLN A 34 -2.87 -21.23 -12.56
CA GLN A 34 -2.03 -20.64 -13.61
C GLN A 34 -1.31 -21.74 -14.39
N ALA A 35 -1.22 -21.58 -15.71
CA ALA A 35 -0.53 -22.50 -16.60
C ALA A 35 0.78 -21.87 -17.09
N VAL A 36 1.86 -22.65 -17.08
CA VAL A 36 3.22 -22.13 -17.30
C VAL A 36 3.90 -22.84 -18.47
N GLN A 37 4.55 -22.03 -19.31
CA GLN A 37 5.51 -22.51 -20.31
C GLN A 37 6.93 -22.20 -19.83
N ALA A 38 7.84 -23.15 -20.01
CA ALA A 38 9.22 -23.00 -19.57
C ALA A 38 10.19 -23.79 -20.43
N ASP A 39 11.40 -23.25 -20.59
CA ASP A 39 12.54 -23.97 -21.13
C ASP A 39 13.21 -24.75 -19.98
N ALA A 40 13.35 -26.07 -20.16
CA ALA A 40 13.89 -27.01 -19.20
C ALA A 40 15.23 -27.61 -19.67
N LEU A 41 15.77 -28.56 -18.89
CA LEU A 41 17.07 -29.17 -19.18
C LEU A 41 17.07 -29.95 -20.51
N ALA A 42 18.20 -29.91 -21.22
CA ALA A 42 18.44 -30.65 -22.46
C ALA A 42 17.45 -30.32 -23.61
N GLY A 43 16.97 -29.07 -23.68
CA GLY A 43 16.08 -28.60 -24.76
C GLY A 43 14.62 -29.03 -24.59
N GLU A 44 14.28 -29.63 -23.45
CA GLU A 44 12.89 -29.92 -23.09
C GLU A 44 12.09 -28.62 -22.92
N ARG A 45 10.83 -28.66 -23.33
CA ARG A 45 9.87 -27.59 -23.10
C ARG A 45 8.71 -28.10 -22.27
N LEU A 46 8.40 -27.35 -21.22
CA LEU A 46 7.16 -27.50 -20.49
C LEU A 46 6.08 -26.69 -21.18
N GLN A 47 4.92 -27.31 -21.31
CA GLN A 47 3.70 -26.71 -21.85
C GLN A 47 2.62 -26.94 -20.81
N ASP A 48 1.90 -25.88 -20.46
CA ASP A 48 0.76 -25.88 -19.56
C ASP A 48 1.02 -26.59 -18.21
N ALA A 49 2.24 -26.42 -17.67
CA ALA A 49 2.57 -26.91 -16.33
C ALA A 49 1.86 -26.06 -15.28
N GLU A 50 1.19 -26.68 -14.32
CA GLU A 50 0.41 -25.97 -13.31
C GLU A 50 1.34 -25.28 -12.30
N LEU A 51 1.13 -23.98 -12.05
CA LEU A 51 1.76 -23.26 -10.95
C LEU A 51 0.82 -23.19 -9.75
N PHE A 52 1.07 -24.05 -8.76
CA PHE A 52 0.34 -24.04 -7.50
C PHE A 52 0.96 -23.05 -6.52
N GLN A 53 0.10 -22.26 -5.87
CA GLN A 53 0.49 -21.24 -4.90
C GLN A 53 -0.27 -21.42 -3.58
N HIS A 54 0.22 -20.81 -2.51
CA HIS A 54 -0.47 -20.83 -1.22
C HIS A 54 -1.77 -20.01 -1.32
N TYR A 55 -2.87 -20.53 -0.78
CA TYR A 55 -4.15 -19.80 -0.73
C TYR A 55 -3.98 -18.42 -0.06
N GLY A 56 -4.56 -17.38 -0.66
CA GLY A 56 -4.41 -15.99 -0.23
C GLY A 56 -3.17 -15.29 -0.77
N TYR A 57 -2.31 -15.99 -1.52
CA TYR A 57 -1.20 -15.41 -2.27
C TYR A 57 -1.37 -15.72 -3.77
N THR A 58 -1.16 -14.72 -4.62
CA THR A 58 -1.10 -14.90 -6.07
C THR A 58 0.04 -14.06 -6.61
N SER A 59 0.82 -14.61 -7.53
CA SER A 59 1.85 -13.88 -8.26
C SER A 59 1.88 -14.34 -9.70
N ASN A 60 2.11 -13.42 -10.63
CA ASN A 60 2.32 -13.72 -12.04
C ASN A 60 3.81 -13.45 -12.37
N PRO A 61 4.70 -14.45 -12.19
CA PRO A 61 6.13 -14.23 -12.36
C PRO A 61 6.47 -13.87 -13.81
N PRO A 62 7.31 -12.84 -14.05
CA PRO A 62 7.64 -12.42 -15.40
C PRO A 62 8.48 -13.49 -16.13
N PRO A 63 8.50 -13.48 -17.48
CA PRO A 63 9.43 -14.28 -18.26
C PRO A 63 10.88 -14.11 -17.79
N GLY A 64 11.67 -15.19 -17.84
CA GLY A 64 13.02 -15.23 -17.28
C GLY A 64 13.08 -15.67 -15.80
N SER A 65 11.93 -15.80 -15.14
CA SER A 65 11.87 -16.35 -13.77
C SER A 65 12.35 -17.81 -13.76
N MET A 66 13.23 -18.13 -12.83
CA MET A 66 13.64 -19.51 -12.55
C MET A 66 12.51 -20.25 -11.86
N ALA A 67 12.38 -21.54 -12.13
CA ALA A 67 11.34 -22.40 -11.57
C ALA A 67 11.91 -23.72 -11.07
N MET A 68 11.37 -24.21 -9.95
CA MET A 68 11.51 -25.60 -9.51
C MET A 68 10.30 -26.39 -9.97
N VAL A 69 10.56 -27.46 -10.72
CA VAL A 69 9.55 -28.29 -11.36
C VAL A 69 9.55 -29.68 -10.74
N LEU A 70 8.37 -30.17 -10.37
CA LEU A 70 8.16 -31.51 -9.84
C LEU A 70 7.32 -32.35 -10.83
N PRO A 71 7.93 -33.35 -11.49
CA PRO A 71 7.21 -34.32 -12.32
C PRO A 71 6.37 -35.28 -11.48
N LEU A 72 5.05 -35.20 -11.57
CA LEU A 72 4.15 -36.12 -10.89
C LEU A 72 4.16 -37.48 -11.60
N GLY A 73 4.43 -38.55 -10.85
CA GLY A 73 4.59 -39.89 -11.41
C GLY A 73 5.84 -40.07 -12.28
N GLY A 74 6.81 -39.15 -12.18
CA GLY A 74 8.10 -39.25 -12.89
C GLY A 74 8.04 -38.91 -14.39
N ARG A 75 7.02 -38.16 -14.83
CA ARG A 75 6.83 -37.76 -16.24
C ARG A 75 6.78 -36.24 -16.37
N SER A 76 7.62 -35.67 -17.21
CA SER A 76 7.66 -34.21 -17.39
C SER A 76 6.35 -33.61 -17.92
N SER A 77 5.59 -34.36 -18.72
CA SER A 77 4.28 -33.94 -19.26
C SER A 77 3.20 -33.79 -18.18
N HIS A 78 3.46 -34.24 -16.95
CA HIS A 78 2.57 -34.10 -15.81
C HIS A 78 3.33 -33.44 -14.66
N SER A 79 3.89 -32.26 -14.94
CA SER A 79 4.70 -31.52 -13.99
C SER A 79 3.94 -30.37 -13.37
N VAL A 80 4.28 -30.08 -12.12
CA VAL A 80 3.83 -28.88 -11.42
C VAL A 80 5.02 -27.99 -11.08
N VAL A 81 4.84 -26.69 -11.20
CA VAL A 81 5.80 -25.69 -10.72
C VAL A 81 5.48 -25.40 -9.26
N ILE A 82 6.47 -25.60 -8.38
CA ILE A 82 6.29 -25.52 -6.92
C ILE A 82 6.95 -24.29 -6.29
N ALA A 83 7.87 -23.64 -7.01
CA ALA A 83 8.51 -22.41 -6.58
C ALA A 83 9.07 -21.67 -7.79
N THR A 84 9.04 -20.34 -7.72
CA THR A 84 9.63 -19.44 -8.73
C THR A 84 10.51 -18.40 -8.05
N GLU A 85 11.53 -17.92 -8.77
CA GLU A 85 12.42 -16.86 -8.31
C GLU A 85 13.02 -16.10 -9.49
N HIS A 86 13.17 -14.78 -9.39
CA HIS A 86 13.80 -13.97 -10.45
C HIS A 86 15.06 -13.29 -9.92
N GLY A 87 16.23 -13.72 -10.41
CA GLY A 87 17.53 -13.31 -9.85
C GLY A 87 17.79 -11.80 -9.83
N SER A 88 17.27 -11.07 -10.82
CA SER A 88 17.44 -9.61 -10.92
C SER A 88 16.46 -8.79 -10.07
N TYR A 89 15.32 -9.38 -9.71
CA TYR A 89 14.25 -8.67 -9.00
C TYR A 89 14.09 -9.11 -7.55
N ARG A 90 14.68 -10.26 -7.19
CA ARG A 90 14.73 -10.75 -5.82
C ARG A 90 15.24 -9.66 -4.90
N LEU A 91 14.45 -9.33 -3.88
CA LEU A 91 14.89 -8.43 -2.84
C LEU A 91 16.10 -9.03 -2.10
N GLN A 92 17.25 -8.36 -2.18
CA GLN A 92 18.51 -8.79 -1.58
C GLN A 92 18.73 -8.15 -0.20
N SER A 93 19.70 -8.67 0.55
CA SER A 93 20.21 -8.06 1.79
C SER A 93 19.20 -7.91 2.94
N LEU A 94 18.16 -8.77 2.98
CA LEU A 94 17.32 -8.92 4.16
C LEU A 94 18.12 -9.48 5.34
N GLN A 95 17.88 -8.96 6.54
CA GLN A 95 18.44 -9.53 7.76
C GLN A 95 17.77 -10.86 8.11
N PRO A 96 18.46 -11.77 8.82
CA PRO A 96 17.83 -13.01 9.28
C PRO A 96 16.52 -12.77 10.03
N GLY A 97 15.44 -13.40 9.55
CA GLY A 97 14.10 -13.31 10.11
C GLY A 97 13.22 -12.19 9.53
N GLU A 98 13.72 -11.38 8.60
CA GLU A 98 12.88 -10.43 7.84
C GLU A 98 12.14 -11.15 6.71
N VAL A 99 10.95 -10.65 6.38
CA VAL A 99 10.10 -11.19 5.31
C VAL A 99 9.60 -10.04 4.45
N ALA A 100 9.50 -10.25 3.13
CA ALA A 100 9.06 -9.22 2.21
C ALA A 100 8.11 -9.74 1.14
N LEU A 101 7.21 -8.85 0.70
CA LEU A 101 6.49 -8.92 -0.56
C LEU A 101 7.03 -7.81 -1.47
N TYR A 102 7.28 -8.11 -2.73
CA TYR A 102 7.90 -7.17 -3.67
C TYR A 102 7.45 -7.42 -5.11
N SER A 103 7.70 -6.43 -5.97
CA SER A 103 7.48 -6.49 -7.42
C SER A 103 8.78 -6.18 -8.18
N ASP A 104 8.81 -6.49 -9.48
CA ASP A 104 9.92 -6.16 -10.37
C ASP A 104 10.11 -4.64 -10.56
N GLU A 105 9.06 -3.86 -10.37
CA GLU A 105 9.10 -2.39 -10.39
C GLU A 105 9.66 -1.76 -9.10
N GLY A 106 10.02 -2.58 -8.10
CA GLY A 106 10.68 -2.13 -6.87
C GLY A 106 9.74 -1.77 -5.71
N SER A 107 8.42 -1.76 -5.92
CA SER A 107 7.45 -1.61 -4.83
C SER A 107 7.54 -2.80 -3.86
N LYS A 108 7.53 -2.53 -2.55
CA LYS A 108 7.75 -3.57 -1.51
C LYS A 108 7.06 -3.29 -0.17
N ILE A 109 6.73 -4.37 0.53
CA ILE A 109 6.31 -4.40 1.93
C ILE A 109 7.29 -5.31 2.68
N VAL A 110 8.00 -4.79 3.68
CA VAL A 110 9.03 -5.51 4.44
C VAL A 110 8.69 -5.52 5.92
N LEU A 111 8.58 -6.71 6.51
CA LEU A 111 8.53 -6.94 7.94
C LEU A 111 9.97 -7.01 8.46
N LYS A 112 10.45 -5.88 8.98
CA LYS A 112 11.81 -5.69 9.46
C LYS A 112 11.99 -6.08 10.92
N ARG A 113 13.24 -6.25 11.34
CA ARG A 113 13.59 -6.36 12.77
C ARG A 113 13.13 -5.13 13.55
N GLY A 114 12.84 -5.31 14.85
CA GLY A 114 12.33 -4.24 15.69
C GLY A 114 10.82 -3.99 15.57
N LYS A 115 10.06 -4.92 14.96
CA LYS A 115 8.60 -4.84 14.76
C LYS A 115 8.19 -3.70 13.82
N ILE A 116 9.00 -3.44 12.79
CA ILE A 116 8.76 -2.38 11.82
C ILE A 116 8.16 -2.98 10.55
N ILE A 117 7.06 -2.41 10.07
CA ILE A 117 6.52 -2.69 8.74
C ILE A 117 6.87 -1.50 7.86
N ALA A 118 7.71 -1.72 6.85
CA ALA A 118 8.12 -0.70 5.89
C ALA A 118 7.44 -0.94 4.55
N VAL A 119 6.70 0.06 4.06
CA VAL A 119 6.07 0.06 2.73
C VAL A 119 6.76 1.13 1.89
N GLU A 120 7.20 0.76 0.69
CA GLU A 120 7.86 1.66 -0.27
C GLU A 120 7.23 1.46 -1.64
N CYS A 121 6.73 2.55 -2.23
CA CYS A 121 6.03 2.58 -3.50
C CYS A 121 5.86 4.04 -3.97
N ASP A 122 5.58 4.25 -5.26
CA ASP A 122 5.27 5.58 -5.80
C ASP A 122 3.84 6.03 -5.47
N ALA A 123 2.89 5.09 -5.42
CA ALA A 123 1.48 5.35 -5.11
C ALA A 123 0.90 4.31 -4.16
N PHE A 124 0.51 4.73 -2.95
CA PHE A 124 -0.17 3.88 -1.97
C PHE A 124 -1.68 4.18 -1.96
N GLN A 125 -2.48 3.25 -2.50
CA GLN A 125 -3.93 3.41 -2.61
C GLN A 125 -4.67 2.53 -1.59
N LEU A 126 -5.59 3.13 -0.84
CA LEU A 126 -6.44 2.45 0.13
C LEU A 126 -7.92 2.70 -0.19
N ASN A 127 -8.62 1.66 -0.63
CA ASN A 127 -10.06 1.70 -0.90
C ASN A 127 -10.78 0.87 0.16
N CYS A 128 -11.41 1.53 1.14
CA CYS A 128 -12.13 0.85 2.21
C CYS A 128 -13.32 1.67 2.72
N LYS A 129 -14.26 1.00 3.39
CA LYS A 129 -15.41 1.66 4.05
C LYS A 129 -15.01 2.36 5.34
N THR A 130 -14.04 1.81 6.07
CA THR A 130 -13.58 2.32 7.35
C THR A 130 -12.06 2.14 7.44
N TRP A 131 -11.36 3.24 7.74
CA TRP A 131 -9.94 3.24 8.03
C TRP A 131 -9.74 3.77 9.46
N GLN A 132 -9.06 2.98 10.29
CA GLN A 132 -8.76 3.32 11.69
C GLN A 132 -7.26 3.24 11.93
N VAL A 133 -6.71 4.26 12.57
CA VAL A 133 -5.29 4.33 12.95
C VAL A 133 -5.23 4.63 14.45
N ASN A 134 -4.68 3.70 15.23
CA ASN A 134 -4.47 3.85 16.66
C ASN A 134 -2.95 3.91 16.91
N ALA A 135 -2.45 5.10 17.24
CA ALA A 135 -1.04 5.32 17.60
C ALA A 135 -0.98 6.04 18.95
N SER A 136 -0.27 5.47 19.92
CA SER A 136 -0.18 6.02 21.28
C SER A 136 0.80 7.19 21.42
N GLU A 137 1.73 7.33 20.48
CA GLU A 137 2.76 8.38 20.50
C GLU A 137 2.47 9.46 19.44
N GLN A 138 2.39 9.07 18.17
CA GLN A 138 2.20 10.02 17.07
C GLN A 138 1.70 9.33 15.79
N ALA A 139 0.92 10.07 15.00
CA ALA A 139 0.76 9.85 13.57
C ALA A 139 1.23 11.11 12.83
N SER A 140 2.22 10.98 11.94
CA SER A 140 2.80 12.09 11.20
C SER A 140 2.60 11.92 9.69
N PHE A 141 2.31 13.04 9.01
CA PHE A 141 2.08 13.09 7.57
C PHE A 141 2.97 14.18 6.97
N THR A 142 4.02 13.77 6.26
CA THR A 142 4.89 14.67 5.51
C THR A 142 4.41 14.73 4.06
N THR A 143 3.52 15.68 3.76
CA THR A 143 2.91 15.85 2.44
C THR A 143 2.64 17.34 2.18
N PRO A 144 2.71 17.81 0.91
CA PRO A 144 2.26 19.15 0.56
C PRO A 144 0.77 19.41 0.86
N THR A 145 -0.07 18.36 0.78
CA THR A 145 -1.52 18.48 0.98
C THR A 145 -2.10 17.27 1.71
N LEU A 146 -3.00 17.51 2.66
CA LEU A 146 -3.84 16.51 3.32
C LEU A 146 -5.31 16.97 3.20
N ASN A 147 -6.14 16.19 2.50
CA ASN A 147 -7.51 16.57 2.17
C ASN A 147 -8.52 15.65 2.86
N ALA A 148 -9.54 16.24 3.48
CA ALA A 148 -10.77 15.57 3.92
C ALA A 148 -11.95 16.18 3.17
N SER A 149 -12.74 15.37 2.47
CA SER A 149 -13.75 15.86 1.52
C SER A 149 -14.98 16.50 2.15
N ALA A 150 -15.27 16.19 3.41
CA ALA A 150 -16.46 16.68 4.12
C ALA A 150 -16.11 17.38 5.43
N GLN A 151 -15.53 16.64 6.38
CA GLN A 151 -15.25 17.16 7.72
C GLN A 151 -13.88 16.73 8.21
N PHE A 152 -13.16 17.67 8.81
CA PHE A 152 -12.00 17.42 9.65
C PHE A 152 -12.38 17.72 11.10
N VAL A 153 -12.25 16.74 11.98
CA VAL A 153 -12.56 16.87 13.41
C VAL A 153 -11.30 16.63 14.22
N ALA A 154 -10.85 17.65 14.93
CA ALA A 154 -9.78 17.55 15.93
C ALA A 154 -10.37 17.81 17.32
N GLN A 155 -10.19 16.88 18.25
CA GLN A 155 -10.61 17.06 19.65
C GLN A 155 -9.65 17.97 20.44
N GLY A 156 -8.38 17.96 20.05
CA GLY A 156 -7.35 18.84 20.59
C GLY A 156 -7.19 20.13 19.79
N GLN A 157 -6.04 20.75 19.93
CA GLN A 157 -5.70 21.99 19.23
C GLN A 157 -5.35 21.74 17.76
N ILE A 158 -5.67 22.70 16.90
CA ILE A 158 -5.17 22.80 15.53
C ILE A 158 -4.16 23.95 15.50
N SER A 159 -2.94 23.68 15.05
CA SER A 159 -1.89 24.70 14.88
C SER A 159 -1.53 24.84 13.40
N GLY A 160 -1.38 26.08 12.92
CA GLY A 160 -0.97 26.40 11.55
C GLY A 160 0.15 27.43 11.55
N ASN A 161 1.40 26.99 11.66
CA ASN A 161 2.55 27.89 11.75
C ASN A 161 2.75 28.76 10.49
N GLY A 162 2.29 28.27 9.32
CA GLY A 162 2.25 29.02 8.06
C GLY A 162 0.96 29.84 7.83
N GLY A 163 0.07 29.87 8.82
CA GLY A 163 -1.27 30.44 8.73
C GLY A 163 -2.37 29.38 8.77
N LEU A 164 -3.61 29.84 9.02
CA LEU A 164 -4.82 29.04 8.99
C LEU A 164 -5.87 29.76 8.17
N ALA A 165 -6.19 29.23 6.99
CA ALA A 165 -7.25 29.73 6.14
C ALA A 165 -8.52 28.92 6.36
N ILE A 166 -9.60 29.56 6.81
CA ILE A 166 -10.91 28.94 7.00
C ILE A 166 -11.93 29.66 6.14
N GLN A 167 -12.54 28.93 5.20
CA GLN A 167 -13.69 29.41 4.43
C GLN A 167 -14.92 28.60 4.83
N GLY A 168 -15.59 29.02 5.89
CA GLY A 168 -16.87 28.45 6.28
C GLY A 168 -17.96 29.00 5.37
N GLY A 169 -18.52 28.20 4.45
CA GLY A 169 -19.63 28.65 3.60
C GLY A 169 -20.78 29.28 4.40
N GLY A 170 -21.10 28.71 5.57
CA GLY A 170 -22.05 29.25 6.56
C GLY A 170 -21.41 30.04 7.72
N GLY A 171 -20.12 30.39 7.63
CA GLY A 171 -19.33 31.04 8.67
C GLY A 171 -18.54 30.07 9.56
N ALA A 172 -17.73 30.64 10.46
CA ALA A 172 -17.03 29.93 11.53
C ALA A 172 -17.62 30.34 12.88
N SER A 173 -17.88 29.36 13.76
CA SER A 173 -18.36 29.61 15.12
C SER A 173 -17.27 29.22 16.12
N VAL A 174 -17.04 30.09 17.11
CA VAL A 174 -16.09 29.84 18.20
C VAL A 174 -16.85 29.97 19.51
N ASN A 175 -16.84 28.90 20.31
CA ASN A 175 -17.35 28.93 21.68
C ASN A 175 -16.17 29.08 22.64
N GLY A 176 -15.90 30.32 23.05
CA GLY A 176 -14.76 30.68 23.87
C GLY A 176 -14.13 31.99 23.42
N ASP A 177 -12.99 32.32 24.02
CA ASP A 177 -12.30 33.56 23.72
C ASP A 177 -11.55 33.49 22.39
N ILE A 178 -11.60 34.59 21.64
CA ILE A 178 -10.74 34.81 20.48
C ILE A 178 -9.70 35.86 20.87
N LYS A 179 -8.43 35.44 20.96
CA LYS A 179 -7.31 36.38 21.07
C LYS A 179 -6.70 36.62 19.70
N LEU A 180 -6.88 37.82 19.18
CA LEU A 180 -6.25 38.28 17.94
C LEU A 180 -5.05 39.17 18.28
N SER A 181 -3.94 38.97 17.57
CA SER A 181 -2.80 39.90 17.56
C SER A 181 -2.60 40.37 16.13
N GLY A 182 -2.67 41.68 15.91
CA GLY A 182 -2.77 42.27 14.58
C GLY A 182 -4.15 42.87 14.33
N SER A 183 -4.59 42.87 13.08
CA SER A 183 -5.84 43.49 12.64
C SER A 183 -6.89 42.47 12.22
N MET A 184 -8.17 42.80 12.42
CA MET A 184 -9.31 42.11 11.81
C MET A 184 -9.85 42.98 10.69
N ASN A 185 -10.07 42.40 9.50
CA ASN A 185 -10.82 43.05 8.43
C ASN A 185 -12.12 42.28 8.22
N ALA A 186 -13.25 42.94 8.43
CA ALA A 186 -14.59 42.38 8.27
C ALA A 186 -15.35 43.20 7.23
N SER A 187 -15.86 42.55 6.18
CA SER A 187 -16.70 43.19 5.16
C SER A 187 -18.16 43.32 5.58
N GLY A 188 -18.57 42.52 6.58
CA GLY A 188 -19.87 42.59 7.21
C GLY A 188 -19.83 43.31 8.56
N ASP A 189 -20.99 43.42 9.19
CA ASP A 189 -21.13 44.03 10.52
C ASP A 189 -20.45 43.19 11.61
N VAL A 190 -19.81 43.87 12.56
CA VAL A 190 -19.27 43.26 13.77
C VAL A 190 -20.23 43.57 14.92
N LYS A 191 -20.87 42.54 15.47
CA LYS A 191 -21.81 42.68 16.58
C LYS A 191 -21.20 42.15 17.88
N ALA A 192 -21.07 43.02 18.87
CA ALA A 192 -20.63 42.66 20.22
C ALA A 192 -21.77 42.88 21.21
N SER A 193 -22.17 41.84 21.93
CA SER A 193 -23.30 41.90 22.89
C SER A 193 -24.57 42.52 22.30
N GLY A 194 -24.87 42.20 21.04
CA GLY A 194 -26.02 42.74 20.30
C GLY A 194 -25.86 44.17 19.77
N LYS A 195 -24.74 44.85 20.05
CA LYS A 195 -24.43 46.18 19.52
C LYS A 195 -23.67 46.06 18.20
N SER A 196 -24.23 46.67 17.16
CA SER A 196 -23.66 46.71 15.81
C SER A 196 -22.57 47.77 15.72
N LEU A 197 -21.39 47.40 15.21
CA LEU A 197 -20.35 48.37 14.91
C LEU A 197 -20.82 49.36 13.84
N ALA A 198 -21.58 48.90 12.84
CA ALA A 198 -22.06 49.73 11.74
C ALA A 198 -23.21 50.68 12.09
N SER A 199 -24.02 50.39 13.12
CA SER A 199 -25.25 51.16 13.40
C SER A 199 -25.45 51.62 14.85
N HIS A 200 -24.50 51.37 15.76
CA HIS A 200 -24.64 51.84 17.14
C HIS A 200 -24.68 53.37 17.25
N THR A 201 -25.38 53.87 18.26
CA THR A 201 -25.40 55.29 18.64
C THR A 201 -24.94 55.44 20.08
N HIS A 202 -24.54 56.66 20.46
CA HIS A 202 -24.20 57.03 21.84
C HIS A 202 -25.19 58.06 22.36
N ASP A 203 -25.42 58.09 23.67
CA ASP A 203 -26.19 59.14 24.32
C ASP A 203 -25.28 60.36 24.57
N ALA A 204 -25.59 61.50 23.96
CA ALA A 204 -24.87 62.76 24.17
C ALA A 204 -25.74 63.76 24.96
N PRO A 205 -25.16 64.84 25.53
CA PRO A 205 -25.92 65.83 26.32
C PRO A 205 -27.13 66.47 25.60
N ASN A 206 -27.11 66.49 24.26
CA ASN A 206 -28.17 67.05 23.42
C ASN A 206 -29.03 65.97 22.71
N GLY A 207 -28.97 64.71 23.16
CA GLY A 207 -29.68 63.57 22.57
C GLY A 207 -28.75 62.54 21.90
N PRO A 208 -29.31 61.49 21.26
CA PRO A 208 -28.52 60.43 20.62
C PRO A 208 -27.69 60.95 19.44
N THR A 209 -26.49 60.39 19.26
CA THR A 209 -25.68 60.63 18.06
C THR A 209 -26.29 59.97 16.82
N SER A 210 -25.84 60.37 15.62
CA SER A 210 -26.01 59.55 14.42
C SER A 210 -25.16 58.28 14.49
N PRO A 211 -25.42 57.26 13.64
CA PRO A 211 -24.49 56.14 13.45
C PRO A 211 -23.09 56.58 13.00
N PRO A 212 -22.06 55.71 13.15
CA PRO A 212 -20.74 55.92 12.57
C PRO A 212 -20.84 56.13 11.06
N LYS A 213 -19.98 57.02 10.53
CA LYS A 213 -19.86 57.27 9.10
C LYS A 213 -18.82 56.37 8.47
#